data_AF-A0A0C1VL76-F1
#
_entry.id   AF-A0A0C1VL76-F1
#
_cell.length_a   1.000
_cell.length_b   1.000
_cell.length_c   1.000
_cell.angle_alpha   90.00
_cell.angle_beta   90.00
_cell.angle_gamma   90.00
#
_symmetry.space_group_name_H-M   'P 1'
#
loop_
_entity.id
_entity.type
_entity.pdbx_description
1 polymer ?
#
loop_
_entity_poly.entity_id
_entity_poly.type
_entity_poly.pdbx_seq_one_letter_code
_entity_poly.pdbx_strand_id
1 'polypeptide(L)'
;MKFARLTPLAMLCAVSLTACGGSDSNSKTSTTTPPTPPIPTLNTVIIPTVVSTEFPAELKVAADAGFTHYVKISLSEANSDDAFHIVAVDDGVNNEKIFRAAKIIQHLLTNQPDSKYGADKSGIAKTLADRDATLMSSKDTPNWLMNSQSLMYRELTVEGDCHYMNNFADYCANLGNHADRDAAFEEILHLVQAQGIAPNASTATLQNDIQAHALSIYNDIQASKPTVWRPTQDDWEDWESDDFDPERVKQTGPSYSHEYFAAAFEAYMGVAKANGQGLDGYQALTREEMQTQDPQAVDWISGLFHGYLQYTANIDSAGVKLYTEKTNPGTVPTFRMSPNKDRLVEAYTYKSQWLTKVKIVGDDAINVIGNDQDNTFEGNSKDNSIYGEGGVNTYIVPHKLAECIVIKAKNVSVECPSTGTDELYDIQNIQFTDQTLDVTKL
;
A
#
# COMPACT_ATOMS: atom_id res chain seq x y z
N MET A 1 1.66 -25.75 -62.35
CA MET A 1 0.76 -24.71 -62.86
C MET A 1 0.71 -23.57 -61.84
N LYS A 2 1.11 -22.36 -62.29
CA LYS A 2 0.89 -21.00 -61.73
C LYS A 2 1.22 -20.77 -60.24
N PHE A 3 2.44 -20.28 -59.93
CA PHE A 3 2.88 -18.86 -59.81
C PHE A 3 2.28 -18.19 -58.55
N ALA A 4 3.02 -18.08 -57.44
CA ALA A 4 4.02 -17.03 -57.07
C ALA A 4 3.34 -15.71 -56.62
N ARG A 5 3.34 -15.39 -55.32
CA ARG A 5 4.35 -14.56 -54.59
C ARG A 5 4.64 -13.21 -55.25
N LEU A 6 4.26 -12.10 -54.61
CA LEU A 6 5.16 -11.16 -53.90
C LEU A 6 4.46 -9.84 -53.51
N THR A 7 5.01 -9.29 -52.42
CA THR A 7 4.80 -8.08 -51.61
C THR A 7 5.12 -6.74 -52.36
N PRO A 8 5.41 -5.62 -51.66
CA PRO A 8 4.52 -4.58 -51.13
C PRO A 8 4.80 -3.21 -51.79
N LEU A 9 3.98 -2.16 -51.60
CA LEU A 9 4.48 -0.79 -51.76
C LEU A 9 3.60 0.29 -51.09
N ALA A 10 4.32 1.32 -50.66
CA ALA A 10 3.90 2.49 -49.91
C ALA A 10 3.26 3.60 -50.76
N MET A 11 2.76 4.59 -50.01
CA MET A 11 2.80 6.04 -50.25
C MET A 11 1.75 6.75 -51.15
N LEU A 12 1.24 7.81 -50.51
CA LEU A 12 0.98 9.18 -51.00
C LEU A 12 -0.41 9.57 -51.56
N CYS A 13 -1.02 10.50 -50.80
CA CYS A 13 -1.63 11.78 -51.18
C CYS A 13 -2.43 11.91 -52.49
N ALA A 14 -3.67 12.40 -52.40
CA ALA A 14 -4.02 13.82 -52.61
C ALA A 14 -5.55 14.05 -52.69
N VAL A 15 -6.05 14.99 -51.87
CA VAL A 15 -6.84 16.21 -52.21
C VAL A 15 -7.29 16.30 -53.69
N SER A 16 -8.50 16.63 -54.13
CA SER A 16 -9.66 17.41 -53.63
C SER A 16 -10.84 17.15 -54.59
N LEU A 17 -12.07 17.53 -54.21
CA LEU A 17 -12.99 18.27 -55.10
C LEU A 17 -14.09 18.97 -54.29
N THR A 18 -14.08 20.29 -54.42
CA THR A 18 -15.12 21.31 -54.16
C THR A 18 -16.28 21.13 -55.19
N ALA A 19 -17.47 21.73 -55.17
CA ALA A 19 -18.16 22.84 -54.50
C ALA A 19 -19.70 22.60 -54.68
N CYS A 20 -20.59 23.13 -53.84
CA CYS A 20 -21.48 24.31 -54.04
C CYS A 20 -22.83 23.91 -53.39
N GLY A 21 -23.61 24.70 -52.67
CA GLY A 21 -23.62 26.12 -52.29
C GLY A 21 -25.00 26.39 -51.64
N GLY A 22 -25.15 27.48 -50.88
CA GLY A 22 -26.48 28.00 -50.52
C GLY A 22 -26.66 28.51 -49.08
N SER A 23 -26.31 29.78 -48.87
CA SER A 23 -27.00 30.83 -48.10
C SER A 23 -27.36 30.66 -46.62
N ASP A 24 -26.66 31.47 -45.83
CA ASP A 24 -26.94 32.11 -44.53
C ASP A 24 -28.31 31.95 -43.86
N SER A 25 -28.28 31.52 -42.60
CA SER A 25 -28.98 32.22 -41.50
C SER A 25 -28.42 31.80 -40.12
N ASN A 26 -28.14 32.80 -39.29
CA ASN A 26 -27.63 32.70 -37.93
C ASN A 26 -28.55 31.88 -37.01
N SER A 27 -28.04 30.81 -36.42
CA SER A 27 -28.28 30.50 -35.00
C SER A 27 -27.09 29.71 -34.47
N LYS A 28 -26.31 30.32 -33.57
CA LYS A 28 -25.28 29.61 -32.79
C LYS A 28 -26.01 28.76 -31.75
N THR A 29 -26.21 27.49 -32.07
CA THR A 29 -26.48 26.46 -31.07
C THR A 29 -25.18 26.17 -30.34
N SER A 30 -25.13 26.56 -29.07
CA SER A 30 -24.09 26.15 -28.13
C SER A 30 -24.10 24.64 -28.03
N THR A 31 -23.14 23.97 -28.67
CA THR A 31 -22.81 22.58 -28.39
C THR A 31 -22.26 22.52 -26.98
N THR A 32 -23.12 22.18 -26.03
CA THR A 32 -22.71 21.73 -24.71
C THR A 32 -21.87 20.48 -24.89
N THR A 33 -20.58 20.60 -24.59
CA THR A 33 -19.69 19.46 -24.33
C THR A 33 -20.38 18.52 -23.34
N PRO A 34 -20.34 17.19 -23.56
CA PRO A 34 -20.75 16.25 -22.53
C PRO A 34 -20.01 16.57 -21.24
N PRO A 35 -20.65 16.48 -20.06
CA PRO A 35 -19.93 16.63 -18.80
C PRO A 35 -18.76 15.66 -18.82
N THR A 36 -17.57 16.18 -18.54
CA THR A 36 -16.39 15.36 -18.26
C THR A 36 -16.82 14.27 -17.29
N PRO A 37 -16.51 12.98 -17.54
CA PRO A 37 -16.75 11.93 -16.57
C PRO A 37 -16.25 12.41 -15.20
N PRO A 38 -16.98 12.19 -14.11
CA PRO A 38 -16.49 12.53 -12.78
C PRO A 38 -15.08 11.95 -12.66
N ILE A 39 -14.14 12.77 -12.17
CA ILE A 39 -12.78 12.33 -11.86
C ILE A 39 -12.94 11.02 -11.05
N PRO A 40 -12.33 9.91 -11.48
CA PRO A 40 -12.44 8.66 -10.75
C PRO A 40 -12.07 8.93 -9.30
N THR A 41 -12.96 8.61 -8.37
CA THR A 41 -12.65 8.67 -6.95
C THR A 41 -11.48 7.71 -6.72
N LEU A 42 -10.30 8.28 -6.46
CA LEU A 42 -9.08 7.51 -6.29
C LEU A 42 -9.21 6.56 -5.08
N ASN A 43 -9.86 7.03 -4.02
CA ASN A 43 -10.10 6.26 -2.81
C ASN A 43 -11.47 5.59 -2.86
N THR A 44 -11.50 4.28 -2.73
CA THR A 44 -12.74 3.47 -2.63
C THR A 44 -13.23 3.32 -1.18
N VAL A 45 -12.36 3.60 -0.21
CA VAL A 45 -12.66 3.50 1.23
C VAL A 45 -12.29 4.77 2.00
N ILE A 46 -12.99 4.98 3.12
CA ILE A 46 -12.78 6.04 4.11
C ILE A 46 -12.38 5.38 5.43
N ILE A 47 -11.22 5.78 5.94
CA ILE A 47 -10.72 5.39 7.26
C ILE A 47 -11.06 6.52 8.24
N PRO A 48 -11.66 6.24 9.41
CA PRO A 48 -11.90 7.25 10.43
C PRO A 48 -10.57 7.77 11.00
N THR A 49 -10.57 9.00 11.52
CA THR A 49 -9.37 9.60 12.11
C THR A 49 -9.13 9.15 13.57
N VAL A 50 -10.06 8.40 14.15
CA VAL A 50 -10.01 7.91 15.53
C VAL A 50 -10.43 6.44 15.56
N VAL A 51 -9.82 5.67 16.46
CA VAL A 51 -10.24 4.31 16.77
C VAL A 51 -11.30 4.35 17.85
N SER A 52 -12.39 3.61 17.66
CA SER A 52 -13.51 3.54 18.60
C SER A 52 -13.24 2.50 19.67
N THR A 53 -13.66 2.74 20.90
CA THR A 53 -13.80 1.72 21.96
C THR A 53 -15.24 1.23 22.09
N GLU A 54 -16.16 1.80 21.31
CA GLU A 54 -17.55 1.38 21.19
C GLU A 54 -17.73 0.49 19.97
N PHE A 55 -18.31 -0.69 20.18
CA PHE A 55 -18.61 -1.67 19.14
C PHE A 55 -20.08 -1.55 18.71
N PRO A 56 -20.38 -1.72 17.41
CA PRO A 56 -21.76 -1.83 16.97
C PRO A 56 -22.39 -3.14 17.47
N ALA A 57 -23.72 -3.21 17.50
CA ALA A 57 -24.45 -4.29 18.16
C ALA A 57 -24.11 -5.67 17.58
N GLU A 58 -23.91 -5.73 16.27
CA GLU A 58 -23.52 -6.90 15.49
C GLU A 58 -22.12 -7.44 15.84
N LEU A 59 -21.21 -6.59 16.32
CA LEU A 59 -19.86 -6.98 16.73
C LEU A 59 -19.69 -7.06 18.25
N LYS A 60 -20.78 -7.07 19.01
CA LYS A 60 -20.73 -7.21 20.47
C LYS A 60 -20.02 -8.48 20.92
N VAL A 61 -20.15 -9.56 20.15
CA VAL A 61 -19.46 -10.83 20.41
C VAL A 61 -17.93 -10.68 20.37
N ALA A 62 -17.38 -9.74 19.60
CA ALA A 62 -15.95 -9.41 19.61
C ALA A 62 -15.56 -8.68 20.90
N ALA A 63 -16.36 -7.70 21.33
CA ALA A 63 -16.14 -7.06 22.62
C ALA A 63 -16.19 -8.07 23.78
N ASP A 64 -17.17 -8.98 23.77
CA ASP A 64 -17.32 -10.05 24.77
C ASP A 64 -16.15 -11.06 24.72
N ALA A 65 -15.50 -11.21 23.56
CA ALA A 65 -14.29 -12.02 23.38
C ALA A 65 -12.98 -11.29 23.75
N GLY A 66 -13.06 -10.04 24.19
CA GLY A 66 -11.93 -9.28 24.72
C GLY A 66 -11.27 -8.31 23.73
N PHE A 67 -11.82 -8.12 22.53
CA PHE A 67 -11.42 -7.01 21.66
C PHE A 67 -11.88 -5.68 22.27
N THR A 68 -11.02 -4.67 22.25
CA THR A 68 -11.26 -3.38 22.92
C THR A 68 -11.35 -2.20 21.96
N HIS A 69 -10.94 -2.40 20.71
CA HIS A 69 -10.85 -1.37 19.68
C HIS A 69 -11.59 -1.80 18.41
N TYR A 70 -12.23 -0.83 17.78
CA TYR A 70 -13.03 -0.99 16.58
C TYR A 70 -12.76 0.13 15.56
N VAL A 71 -12.64 -0.25 14.30
CA VAL A 71 -12.57 0.67 13.16
C VAL A 71 -13.61 0.26 12.12
N LYS A 72 -14.50 1.20 11.77
CA LYS A 72 -15.42 1.08 10.63
C LYS A 72 -14.72 1.56 9.36
N ILE A 73 -14.40 0.66 8.44
CA ILE A 73 -13.91 1.03 7.11
C ILE A 73 -15.11 1.22 6.20
N SER A 74 -15.44 2.48 5.91
CA SER A 74 -16.64 2.82 5.11
C SER A 74 -16.29 2.92 3.64
N LEU A 75 -17.24 2.63 2.75
CA LEU A 75 -17.05 2.85 1.32
C LEU A 75 -17.14 4.37 0.99
N SER A 76 -16.34 4.83 0.03
CA SER A 76 -16.28 6.26 -0.36
C SER A 76 -17.47 6.72 -1.19
N GLU A 77 -18.27 5.80 -1.74
CA GLU A 77 -19.46 6.17 -2.49
C GLU A 77 -20.43 6.92 -1.57
N ALA A 78 -20.77 8.16 -1.96
CA ALA A 78 -21.25 9.23 -1.08
C ALA A 78 -22.54 8.96 -0.28
N ASN A 79 -23.14 7.77 -0.39
CA ASN A 79 -24.40 7.42 0.27
C ASN A 79 -24.47 5.94 0.71
N SER A 80 -23.33 5.25 0.85
CA SER A 80 -23.35 3.86 1.31
C SER A 80 -23.09 3.77 2.82
N ASP A 81 -24.01 3.15 3.56
CA ASP A 81 -23.77 2.70 4.94
C ASP A 81 -22.89 1.44 4.97
N ASP A 82 -22.63 0.83 3.80
CA ASP A 82 -21.80 -0.35 3.62
C ASP A 82 -20.39 -0.11 4.17
N ALA A 83 -19.94 -1.06 4.97
CA ALA A 83 -18.64 -1.03 5.60
C ALA A 83 -18.18 -2.44 5.90
N PHE A 84 -16.89 -2.54 6.18
CA PHE A 84 -16.27 -3.71 6.77
C PHE A 84 -15.38 -3.28 7.93
N HIS A 85 -14.74 -4.22 8.61
CA HIS A 85 -14.36 -3.99 10.01
C HIS A 85 -12.91 -4.32 10.30
N ILE A 86 -12.34 -3.57 11.25
CA ILE A 86 -11.17 -3.99 12.02
C ILE A 86 -11.61 -4.07 13.48
N VAL A 87 -11.36 -5.21 14.11
CA VAL A 87 -11.48 -5.37 15.56
C VAL A 87 -10.10 -5.69 16.12
N ALA A 88 -9.71 -5.02 17.19
CA ALA A 88 -8.36 -5.14 17.74
C ALA A 88 -8.38 -5.08 19.27
N VAL A 89 -7.33 -5.63 19.87
CA VAL A 89 -6.95 -5.27 21.24
C VAL A 89 -6.14 -3.97 21.23
N ASP A 90 -5.94 -3.38 22.41
CA ASP A 90 -5.02 -2.24 22.57
C ASP A 90 -3.64 -2.62 22.04
N ASP A 91 -3.10 -1.81 21.13
CA ASP A 91 -1.78 -2.03 20.53
C ASP A 91 -0.65 -1.49 21.42
N GLY A 92 -0.95 -0.77 22.50
CA GLY A 92 0.04 -0.17 23.39
C GLY A 92 0.91 0.91 22.72
N VAL A 93 0.57 1.31 21.49
CA VAL A 93 1.30 2.30 20.69
C VAL A 93 0.36 3.33 20.08
N ASN A 94 -0.64 3.74 20.87
CA ASN A 94 -1.57 4.81 20.55
C ASN A 94 -2.36 4.59 19.24
N ASN A 95 -2.74 3.34 18.97
CA ASN A 95 -3.49 2.90 17.79
C ASN A 95 -2.73 2.97 16.45
N GLU A 96 -1.43 3.29 16.45
CA GLU A 96 -0.66 3.45 15.21
C GLU A 96 -0.59 2.16 14.39
N LYS A 97 -0.57 0.98 15.04
CA LYS A 97 -0.61 -0.30 14.33
C LYS A 97 -1.98 -0.55 13.71
N ILE A 98 -3.05 -0.27 14.46
CA ILE A 98 -4.43 -0.38 13.94
C ILE A 98 -4.61 0.53 12.72
N PHE A 99 -4.10 1.76 12.78
CA PHE A 99 -4.14 2.68 11.65
C PHE A 99 -3.26 2.22 10.48
N ARG A 100 -2.08 1.65 10.73
CA ARG A 100 -1.27 1.10 9.64
C ARG A 100 -2.00 -0.03 8.92
N ALA A 101 -2.65 -0.93 9.65
CA ALA A 101 -3.45 -1.99 9.04
C ALA A 101 -4.56 -1.41 8.15
N ALA A 102 -5.31 -0.41 8.65
CA ALA A 102 -6.30 0.30 7.85
C ALA A 102 -5.70 1.00 6.61
N LYS A 103 -4.51 1.59 6.74
CA LYS A 103 -3.79 2.25 5.64
C LYS A 103 -3.32 1.27 4.56
N ILE A 104 -2.87 0.06 4.93
CA ILE A 104 -2.55 -1.00 3.96
C ILE A 104 -3.82 -1.43 3.22
N ILE A 105 -4.95 -1.58 3.91
CA ILE A 105 -6.26 -1.81 3.26
C ILE A 105 -6.58 -0.68 2.26
N GLN A 106 -6.39 0.58 2.66
CA GLN A 106 -6.55 1.70 1.73
C GLN A 106 -5.64 1.55 0.51
N HIS A 107 -4.37 1.21 0.67
CA HIS A 107 -3.47 0.99 -0.47
C HIS A 107 -3.99 -0.09 -1.43
N LEU A 108 -4.40 -1.25 -0.91
CA LEU A 108 -4.91 -2.35 -1.72
C LEU A 108 -6.21 -2.01 -2.44
N LEU A 109 -7.02 -1.09 -1.90
CA LEU A 109 -8.33 -0.72 -2.44
C LEU A 109 -8.33 0.59 -3.23
N THR A 110 -7.27 1.42 -3.17
CA THR A 110 -7.16 2.66 -3.96
C THR A 110 -7.11 2.36 -5.45
N ASN A 111 -8.06 2.91 -6.21
CA ASN A 111 -8.16 2.75 -7.67
C ASN A 111 -6.84 3.12 -8.36
N GLN A 112 -6.44 2.32 -9.34
CA GLN A 112 -5.27 2.55 -10.17
C GLN A 112 -5.74 2.72 -11.61
N PRO A 113 -5.99 3.97 -12.06
CA PRO A 113 -6.43 4.24 -13.41
C PRO A 113 -5.58 3.51 -14.46
N ASP A 114 -6.24 3.06 -15.52
CA ASP A 114 -5.62 2.36 -16.65
C ASP A 114 -4.99 0.98 -16.34
N SER A 115 -5.08 0.49 -15.09
CA SER A 115 -4.63 -0.87 -14.74
C SER A 115 -5.65 -1.94 -15.17
N LYS A 116 -5.16 -3.16 -15.44
CA LYS A 116 -5.95 -4.25 -16.03
C LYS A 116 -7.08 -4.76 -15.12
N TYR A 117 -6.83 -4.82 -13.82
CA TYR A 117 -7.74 -5.34 -12.81
C TYR A 117 -8.07 -4.31 -11.73
N GLY A 118 -7.24 -3.29 -11.57
CA GLY A 118 -7.34 -2.30 -10.48
C GLY A 118 -7.91 -0.94 -10.86
N ALA A 119 -8.39 -0.75 -12.10
CA ALA A 119 -8.93 0.52 -12.60
C ALA A 119 -10.11 1.02 -11.76
N ASP A 120 -10.97 0.09 -11.37
CA ASP A 120 -12.08 0.34 -10.46
C ASP A 120 -12.23 -0.84 -9.47
N LYS A 121 -11.84 -0.59 -8.22
CA LYS A 121 -11.90 -1.51 -7.10
C LYS A 121 -13.11 -1.26 -6.19
N SER A 122 -14.03 -0.37 -6.57
CA SER A 122 -15.30 -0.16 -5.84
C SER A 122 -16.07 -1.47 -5.65
N GLY A 123 -16.11 -2.31 -6.69
CA GLY A 123 -16.72 -3.64 -6.63
C GLY A 123 -16.03 -4.55 -5.60
N ILE A 124 -14.70 -4.53 -5.51
CA ILE A 124 -13.95 -5.34 -4.54
C ILE A 124 -14.25 -4.86 -3.11
N ALA A 125 -14.23 -3.55 -2.88
CA ALA A 125 -14.61 -2.95 -1.60
C ALA A 125 -16.06 -3.27 -1.20
N LYS A 126 -16.97 -3.28 -2.17
CA LYS A 126 -18.36 -3.69 -1.96
C LYS A 126 -18.48 -5.16 -1.60
N THR A 127 -17.75 -6.05 -2.27
CA THR A 127 -17.74 -7.48 -1.91
C THR A 127 -17.22 -7.71 -0.49
N LEU A 128 -16.21 -6.95 -0.04
CA LEU A 128 -15.74 -6.99 1.34
C LEU A 128 -16.83 -6.59 2.34
N ALA A 129 -17.56 -5.52 2.06
CA ALA A 129 -18.65 -5.04 2.91
C ALA A 129 -19.86 -6.00 2.92
N ASP A 130 -20.30 -6.49 1.75
CA ASP A 130 -21.41 -7.43 1.61
C ASP A 130 -21.16 -8.78 2.32
N ARG A 131 -19.89 -9.07 2.62
CA ARG A 131 -19.46 -10.28 3.32
C ARG A 131 -19.05 -10.03 4.77
N ASP A 132 -19.29 -8.83 5.31
CA ASP A 132 -18.91 -8.44 6.68
C ASP A 132 -17.44 -8.75 7.00
N ALA A 133 -16.55 -8.52 6.03
CA ALA A 133 -15.13 -8.86 6.15
C ALA A 133 -14.53 -8.19 7.41
N THR A 134 -13.79 -8.95 8.20
CA THR A 134 -13.28 -8.46 9.48
C THR A 134 -11.80 -8.79 9.66
N LEU A 135 -10.94 -7.77 9.70
CA LEU A 135 -9.56 -7.96 10.15
C LEU A 135 -9.54 -8.00 11.68
N MET A 136 -8.89 -9.01 12.25
CA MET A 136 -8.79 -9.18 13.70
C MET A 136 -7.35 -9.07 14.15
N SER A 137 -7.07 -8.27 15.17
CA SER A 137 -5.80 -8.35 15.90
C SER A 137 -6.02 -8.95 17.27
N SER A 138 -5.69 -10.23 17.43
CA SER A 138 -5.87 -11.01 18.66
C SER A 138 -4.60 -11.77 19.04
N LYS A 139 -4.65 -12.50 20.16
CA LYS A 139 -3.64 -13.51 20.51
C LYS A 139 -4.05 -14.94 20.08
N ASP A 140 -5.35 -15.18 19.88
CA ASP A 140 -5.98 -16.45 19.47
C ASP A 140 -7.12 -16.16 18.45
N THR A 141 -7.32 -17.01 17.44
CA THR A 141 -8.37 -16.86 16.40
C THR A 141 -9.69 -17.52 16.82
N PRO A 142 -10.81 -16.80 16.99
CA PRO A 142 -12.09 -17.43 17.28
C PRO A 142 -12.78 -17.97 16.02
N ASN A 143 -13.24 -19.22 16.04
CA ASN A 143 -13.94 -19.87 14.91
C ASN A 143 -15.27 -19.20 14.48
N TRP A 144 -15.79 -18.22 15.23
CA TRP A 144 -17.12 -17.64 15.00
C TRP A 144 -17.11 -16.39 14.09
N LEU A 145 -15.98 -16.03 13.48
CA LEU A 145 -15.92 -15.10 12.34
C LEU A 145 -15.50 -15.85 11.06
N MET A 146 -16.48 -16.29 10.27
CA MET A 146 -16.23 -17.06 9.04
C MET A 146 -15.57 -16.24 7.91
N ASN A 147 -15.56 -14.91 8.01
CA ASN A 147 -15.01 -13.99 7.00
C ASN A 147 -13.90 -13.09 7.59
N SER A 148 -13.15 -13.60 8.57
CA SER A 148 -12.07 -12.85 9.19
C SER A 148 -10.69 -13.37 8.84
N GLN A 149 -9.71 -12.48 8.95
CA GLN A 149 -8.28 -12.81 8.95
C GLN A 149 -7.66 -12.33 10.26
N SER A 150 -6.78 -13.15 10.83
CA SER A 150 -6.01 -12.75 12.00
C SER A 150 -4.74 -12.03 11.57
N LEU A 151 -4.41 -10.92 12.23
CA LEU A 151 -3.13 -10.22 12.13
C LEU A 151 -2.61 -10.00 13.54
N MET A 152 -1.61 -10.78 13.94
CA MET A 152 -1.12 -10.74 15.31
C MET A 152 -0.36 -9.44 15.56
N TYR A 153 -0.56 -8.84 16.73
CA TYR A 153 0.14 -7.62 17.14
C TYR A 153 1.67 -7.72 17.01
N ARG A 154 2.21 -8.92 17.25
CA ARG A 154 3.64 -9.23 17.20
C ARG A 154 4.23 -9.28 15.79
N GLU A 155 3.38 -9.42 14.79
CA GLU A 155 3.73 -9.52 13.36
C GLU A 155 3.44 -8.20 12.62
N LEU A 156 3.12 -7.13 13.34
CA LEU A 156 2.78 -5.83 12.77
C LEU A 156 3.75 -4.77 13.27
N THR A 157 4.45 -4.13 12.34
CA THR A 157 5.33 -2.98 12.63
C THR A 157 4.68 -1.65 12.23
N VAL A 158 5.24 -0.53 12.65
CA VAL A 158 4.92 0.84 12.20
C VAL A 158 6.16 1.41 11.52
N GLU A 159 5.98 2.15 10.43
CA GLU A 159 7.11 2.79 9.76
C GLU A 159 7.92 3.65 10.76
N GLY A 160 9.23 3.42 10.82
CA GLY A 160 10.11 4.10 11.78
C GLY A 160 10.25 3.45 13.16
N ASP A 161 9.37 2.50 13.54
CA ASP A 161 9.50 1.81 14.83
C ASP A 161 10.75 0.90 14.88
N CYS A 162 11.12 0.44 16.08
CA CYS A 162 12.31 -0.37 16.27
C CYS A 162 12.33 -1.64 15.39
N HIS A 163 11.20 -2.37 15.32
CA HIS A 163 11.08 -3.63 14.60
C HIS A 163 11.08 -3.41 13.08
N TYR A 164 10.43 -2.36 12.60
CA TYR A 164 10.43 -1.95 11.20
C TYR A 164 11.84 -1.63 10.72
N MET A 165 12.59 -0.85 11.51
CA MET A 165 13.92 -0.35 11.17
C MET A 165 15.00 -1.44 11.22
N ASN A 166 14.84 -2.45 12.08
CA ASN A 166 15.89 -3.44 12.36
C ASN A 166 15.59 -4.88 11.97
N ASN A 167 14.37 -5.16 11.51
CA ASN A 167 13.93 -6.52 11.31
C ASN A 167 14.02 -7.37 12.60
N PHE A 168 13.32 -6.91 13.63
CA PHE A 168 13.15 -7.64 14.91
C PHE A 168 14.43 -7.98 15.68
N ALA A 169 15.39 -7.05 15.73
CA ALA A 169 16.58 -7.18 16.55
C ALA A 169 16.28 -7.36 18.05
N ASP A 170 17.19 -8.06 18.75
CA ASP A 170 17.08 -8.46 20.16
C ASP A 170 16.99 -7.30 21.17
N TYR A 171 17.44 -6.11 20.77
CA TYR A 171 17.37 -4.90 21.57
C TYR A 171 16.02 -4.17 21.44
N CYS A 172 15.16 -4.56 20.50
CA CYS A 172 13.79 -4.08 20.43
C CYS A 172 12.93 -4.74 21.52
N ALA A 173 11.71 -4.23 21.73
CA ALA A 173 10.79 -4.85 22.69
C ALA A 173 10.53 -6.31 22.31
N ASN A 174 10.62 -7.22 23.29
CA ASN A 174 10.31 -8.62 23.07
C ASN A 174 8.77 -8.79 22.98
N LEU A 175 8.28 -9.17 21.80
CA LEU A 175 6.85 -9.35 21.54
C LEU A 175 6.38 -10.80 21.72
N GLY A 176 7.26 -11.70 22.18
CA GLY A 176 7.00 -13.12 22.40
C GLY A 176 7.54 -14.01 21.27
N ASN A 177 7.21 -15.30 21.35
CA ASN A 177 7.55 -16.27 20.31
C ASN A 177 6.85 -15.91 18.99
N HIS A 178 7.48 -16.23 17.85
CA HIS A 178 6.98 -15.95 16.50
C HIS A 178 6.83 -14.44 16.18
N ALA A 179 7.65 -13.60 16.82
CA ALA A 179 7.76 -12.18 16.52
C ALA A 179 9.04 -11.89 15.73
N ASP A 180 9.12 -12.44 14.52
CA ASP A 180 10.35 -12.46 13.71
C ASP A 180 10.20 -11.77 12.34
N ARG A 181 9.00 -11.31 11.98
CA ARG A 181 8.74 -10.59 10.73
C ARG A 181 7.51 -9.68 10.80
N ASP A 182 7.45 -8.76 9.85
CA ASP A 182 6.26 -7.94 9.59
C ASP A 182 5.38 -8.67 8.56
N ALA A 183 4.28 -9.29 9.00
CA ALA A 183 3.33 -10.04 8.17
C ALA A 183 2.16 -9.18 7.67
N ALA A 184 2.20 -7.86 7.91
CA ALA A 184 1.08 -6.98 7.66
C ALA A 184 0.57 -7.02 6.20
N PHE A 185 1.47 -7.10 5.22
CA PHE A 185 1.05 -7.15 3.80
C PHE A 185 0.41 -8.48 3.44
N GLU A 186 0.94 -9.60 3.92
CA GLU A 186 0.39 -10.95 3.72
C GLU A 186 -1.00 -11.07 4.32
N GLU A 187 -1.14 -10.83 5.62
CA GLU A 187 -2.40 -11.09 6.32
C GLU A 187 -3.51 -10.14 5.85
N ILE A 188 -3.18 -8.89 5.55
CA ILE A 188 -4.17 -7.95 5.02
C ILE A 188 -4.53 -8.33 3.58
N LEU A 189 -3.58 -8.84 2.79
CA LEU A 189 -3.87 -9.34 1.45
C LEU A 189 -4.73 -10.61 1.50
N HIS A 190 -4.50 -11.54 2.43
CA HIS A 190 -5.35 -12.71 2.63
C HIS A 190 -6.82 -12.30 2.83
N LEU A 191 -7.09 -11.30 3.67
CA LEU A 191 -8.44 -10.77 3.83
C LEU A 191 -9.00 -10.20 2.53
N VAL A 192 -8.25 -9.29 1.89
CA VAL A 192 -8.70 -8.62 0.66
C VAL A 192 -8.88 -9.61 -0.49
N GLN A 193 -8.04 -10.63 -0.59
CA GLN A 193 -8.12 -11.66 -1.60
C GLN A 193 -9.30 -12.59 -1.35
N ALA A 194 -9.37 -13.22 -0.18
CA ALA A 194 -10.39 -14.21 0.15
C ALA A 194 -11.81 -13.61 0.18
N GLN A 195 -11.96 -12.37 0.66
CA GLN A 195 -13.27 -11.75 0.87
C GLN A 195 -13.61 -10.66 -0.15
N GLY A 196 -12.64 -10.17 -0.91
CA GLY A 196 -12.83 -9.13 -1.91
C GLY A 196 -12.58 -9.62 -3.34
N ILE A 197 -11.37 -10.08 -3.64
CA ILE A 197 -10.92 -10.37 -5.01
C ILE A 197 -11.51 -11.69 -5.53
N ALA A 198 -11.34 -12.78 -4.78
CA ALA A 198 -11.77 -14.10 -5.19
C ALA A 198 -13.29 -14.22 -5.41
N PRO A 199 -14.15 -13.75 -4.48
CA PRO A 199 -15.60 -13.85 -4.66
C PRO A 199 -16.18 -12.80 -5.62
N ASN A 200 -15.38 -11.82 -6.09
CA ASN A 200 -15.88 -10.78 -6.98
C ASN A 200 -15.87 -11.23 -8.46
N ALA A 201 -17.01 -11.07 -9.12
CA ALA A 201 -17.21 -11.48 -10.51
C ALA A 201 -16.25 -10.82 -11.51
N SER A 202 -15.79 -9.59 -11.27
CA SER A 202 -14.84 -8.89 -12.16
C SER A 202 -13.41 -9.41 -12.05
N THR A 203 -13.06 -10.03 -10.91
CA THR A 203 -11.72 -10.55 -10.62
C THR A 203 -11.67 -12.07 -10.46
N ALA A 204 -12.78 -12.79 -10.63
CA ALA A 204 -12.83 -14.25 -10.55
C ALA A 204 -11.86 -14.94 -11.52
N THR A 205 -11.70 -14.42 -12.75
CA THR A 205 -10.69 -14.95 -13.69
C THR A 205 -9.27 -14.76 -13.18
N LEU A 206 -8.96 -13.60 -12.60
CA LEU A 206 -7.65 -13.34 -12.01
C LEU A 206 -7.34 -14.33 -10.88
N GLN A 207 -8.30 -14.57 -9.98
CA GLN A 207 -8.12 -15.54 -8.89
C GLN A 207 -7.89 -16.97 -9.43
N ASN A 208 -8.65 -17.38 -10.45
CA ASN A 208 -8.47 -18.71 -11.05
C ASN A 208 -7.09 -18.85 -11.72
N ASP A 209 -6.59 -17.78 -12.35
CA ASP A 209 -5.27 -17.78 -12.96
C ASP A 209 -4.15 -17.88 -11.90
N ILE A 210 -4.28 -17.15 -10.79
CA ILE A 210 -3.37 -17.25 -9.63
C ILE A 210 -3.36 -18.67 -9.07
N GLN A 211 -4.53 -19.25 -8.85
CA GLN A 211 -4.67 -20.63 -8.35
C GLN A 211 -4.01 -21.64 -9.28
N ALA A 212 -4.30 -21.57 -10.59
CA ALA A 212 -3.76 -22.50 -11.57
C ALA A 212 -2.22 -22.43 -11.64
N HIS A 213 -1.65 -21.23 -11.52
CA HIS A 213 -0.21 -21.02 -11.53
C HIS A 213 0.47 -21.51 -10.26
N ALA A 214 -0.08 -21.21 -9.08
CA ALA A 214 0.43 -21.74 -7.81
C ALA A 214 0.46 -23.28 -7.81
N LEU A 215 -0.62 -23.91 -8.27
CA LEU A 215 -0.70 -25.37 -8.41
C LEU A 215 0.29 -25.90 -9.46
N SER A 216 0.48 -25.18 -10.57
CA SER A 216 1.47 -25.56 -11.59
C SER A 216 2.90 -25.53 -11.04
N ILE A 217 3.23 -24.49 -10.25
CA ILE A 217 4.53 -24.38 -9.58
C ILE A 217 4.70 -25.57 -8.62
N TYR A 218 3.72 -25.87 -7.79
CA TYR A 218 3.81 -26.99 -6.86
C TYR A 218 4.00 -28.34 -7.56
N ASN A 219 3.29 -28.60 -8.66
CA ASN A 219 3.50 -29.81 -9.46
C ASN A 219 4.92 -29.89 -10.06
N ASP A 220 5.51 -28.75 -10.43
CA ASP A 220 6.89 -28.68 -10.90
C ASP A 220 7.90 -28.99 -9.78
N ILE A 221 7.62 -28.61 -8.53
CA ILE A 221 8.41 -29.00 -7.35
C ILE A 221 8.41 -30.53 -7.20
N GLN A 222 7.23 -31.17 -7.27
CA GLN A 222 7.09 -32.62 -7.18
C GLN A 222 7.86 -33.36 -8.30
N ALA A 223 8.03 -32.70 -9.46
CA ALA A 223 8.84 -33.18 -10.57
C ALA A 223 10.34 -32.82 -10.45
N SER A 224 10.81 -32.35 -9.29
CA SER A 224 12.19 -31.90 -9.03
C SER A 224 12.67 -30.78 -9.97
N LYS A 225 11.77 -29.93 -10.45
CA LYS A 225 12.15 -28.77 -11.27
C LYS A 225 12.47 -27.56 -10.39
N PRO A 226 13.40 -26.69 -10.82
CA PRO A 226 13.63 -25.43 -10.12
C PRO A 226 12.43 -24.50 -10.30
N THR A 227 11.87 -24.02 -9.19
CA THR A 227 10.73 -23.10 -9.16
C THR A 227 11.05 -21.86 -8.35
N VAL A 228 10.29 -20.78 -8.61
CA VAL A 228 10.38 -19.49 -7.92
C VAL A 228 9.71 -19.51 -6.54
N TRP A 229 8.78 -20.43 -6.29
CA TRP A 229 8.14 -20.63 -5.00
C TRP A 229 8.33 -22.08 -4.57
N ARG A 230 8.67 -22.30 -3.29
CA ARG A 230 9.14 -23.58 -2.76
C ARG A 230 8.58 -23.86 -1.36
N PRO A 231 7.25 -23.96 -1.21
CA PRO A 231 6.66 -24.41 0.04
C PRO A 231 7.15 -25.82 0.38
N THR A 232 7.22 -26.13 1.67
CA THR A 232 7.47 -27.50 2.11
C THR A 232 6.23 -28.37 1.92
N GLN A 233 6.40 -29.69 2.04
CA GLN A 233 5.25 -30.61 2.02
C GLN A 233 4.32 -30.35 3.21
N ASP A 234 4.89 -30.06 4.38
CA ASP A 234 4.13 -29.78 5.60
C ASP A 234 3.30 -28.50 5.44
N ASP A 235 3.89 -27.43 4.87
CA ASP A 235 3.15 -26.17 4.57
C ASP A 235 1.96 -26.44 3.64
N TRP A 236 2.19 -27.22 2.58
CA TRP A 236 1.13 -27.54 1.62
C TRP A 236 -0.02 -28.34 2.26
N GLU A 237 0.31 -29.32 3.10
CA GLU A 237 -0.68 -30.14 3.83
C GLU A 237 -1.46 -29.31 4.86
N ASP A 238 -0.81 -28.34 5.52
CA ASP A 238 -1.46 -27.41 6.44
C ASP A 238 -2.50 -26.56 5.71
N TRP A 239 -2.12 -25.95 4.58
CA TRP A 239 -3.03 -25.15 3.76
C TRP A 239 -4.20 -25.94 3.18
N GLU A 240 -3.97 -27.17 2.72
CA GLU A 240 -5.05 -28.06 2.28
C GLU A 240 -6.00 -28.43 3.43
N SER A 241 -5.51 -28.47 4.67
CA SER A 241 -6.32 -28.78 5.85
C SER A 241 -7.24 -27.62 6.27
N ASP A 242 -6.84 -26.37 5.98
CA ASP A 242 -7.65 -25.17 6.19
C ASP A 242 -8.83 -25.05 5.21
N ASP A 243 -8.73 -25.75 4.07
CA ASP A 243 -9.75 -25.82 3.01
C ASP A 243 -10.90 -26.81 3.35
N PHE A 244 -11.31 -26.86 4.62
CA PHE A 244 -12.27 -27.86 5.13
C PHE A 244 -13.72 -27.70 4.64
N ASP A 245 -14.10 -26.54 4.10
CA ASP A 245 -15.42 -26.28 3.49
C ASP A 245 -15.27 -26.08 1.96
N PRO A 246 -15.56 -27.12 1.15
CA PRO A 246 -15.43 -27.05 -0.30
C PRO A 246 -16.32 -26.00 -0.97
N GLU A 247 -17.48 -25.65 -0.38
CA GLU A 247 -18.34 -24.62 -0.95
C GLU A 247 -17.80 -23.20 -0.68
N ARG A 248 -17.10 -23.02 0.44
CA ARG A 248 -16.35 -21.79 0.74
C ARG A 248 -15.13 -21.67 -0.17
N VAL A 249 -14.36 -22.74 -0.33
CA VAL A 249 -13.17 -22.78 -1.22
C VAL A 249 -13.53 -22.41 -2.66
N LYS A 250 -14.69 -22.86 -3.17
CA LYS A 250 -15.17 -22.45 -4.50
C LYS A 250 -15.43 -20.94 -4.63
N GLN A 251 -15.73 -20.26 -3.52
CA GLN A 251 -16.00 -18.82 -3.50
C GLN A 251 -14.72 -18.00 -3.23
N THR A 252 -13.86 -18.46 -2.33
CA THR A 252 -12.70 -17.71 -1.85
C THR A 252 -11.39 -18.11 -2.50
N GLY A 253 -11.36 -19.23 -3.24
CA GLY A 253 -10.13 -19.88 -3.66
C GLY A 253 -9.50 -20.71 -2.52
N PRO A 254 -8.58 -21.64 -2.86
CA PRO A 254 -7.88 -22.48 -1.88
C PRO A 254 -6.74 -21.72 -1.19
N SER A 255 -6.42 -22.09 0.05
CA SER A 255 -5.42 -21.42 0.89
C SER A 255 -4.05 -21.31 0.20
N TYR A 256 -3.54 -22.37 -0.45
CA TYR A 256 -2.23 -22.32 -1.13
C TYR A 256 -2.13 -21.21 -2.20
N SER A 257 -3.26 -20.80 -2.80
CA SER A 257 -3.26 -19.75 -3.82
C SER A 257 -3.16 -18.35 -3.21
N HIS A 258 -3.57 -18.20 -1.95
CA HIS A 258 -3.44 -16.97 -1.18
C HIS A 258 -2.00 -16.81 -0.71
N GLU A 259 -1.43 -17.90 -0.17
CA GLU A 259 -0.05 -17.95 0.33
C GLU A 259 0.98 -17.66 -0.77
N TYR A 260 0.81 -18.29 -1.94
CA TYR A 260 1.63 -17.95 -3.11
C TYR A 260 1.55 -16.46 -3.49
N PHE A 261 0.33 -15.90 -3.53
CA PHE A 261 0.14 -14.52 -3.96
C PHE A 261 0.66 -13.52 -2.93
N ALA A 262 0.49 -13.82 -1.64
CA ALA A 262 1.07 -13.07 -0.54
C ALA A 262 2.60 -13.12 -0.58
N ALA A 263 3.21 -14.28 -0.81
CA ALA A 263 4.65 -14.41 -0.90
C ALA A 263 5.25 -13.60 -2.07
N ALA A 264 4.59 -13.63 -3.23
CA ALA A 264 4.96 -12.79 -4.36
C ALA A 264 4.76 -11.29 -4.05
N PHE A 265 3.68 -10.92 -3.35
CA PHE A 265 3.39 -9.54 -3.00
C PHE A 265 4.37 -8.96 -1.97
N GLU A 266 4.76 -9.72 -0.95
CA GLU A 266 5.79 -9.31 0.00
C GLU A 266 7.13 -9.04 -0.69
N ALA A 267 7.51 -9.88 -1.65
CA ALA A 267 8.69 -9.64 -2.48
C ALA A 267 8.54 -8.36 -3.34
N TYR A 268 7.37 -8.16 -3.93
CA TYR A 268 7.07 -6.96 -4.71
C TYR A 268 7.13 -5.67 -3.88
N MET A 269 6.76 -5.73 -2.61
CA MET A 269 6.80 -4.63 -1.64
C MET A 269 8.14 -4.54 -0.89
N GLY A 270 9.12 -5.38 -1.25
CA GLY A 270 10.48 -5.36 -0.69
C GLY A 270 10.60 -5.85 0.74
N VAL A 271 9.55 -6.46 1.30
CA VAL A 271 9.55 -7.09 2.63
C VAL A 271 10.49 -8.29 2.62
N ALA A 272 10.37 -9.16 1.62
CA ALA A 272 11.24 -10.33 1.46
C ALA A 272 12.74 -9.95 1.41
N LYS A 273 13.08 -8.88 0.67
CA LYS A 273 14.46 -8.40 0.58
C LYS A 273 14.96 -7.82 1.90
N ALA A 274 14.11 -7.09 2.63
CA ALA A 274 14.44 -6.58 3.97
C ALA A 274 14.67 -7.73 4.95
N ASN A 275 13.89 -8.81 4.87
CA ASN A 275 14.01 -9.99 5.70
C ASN A 275 15.21 -10.87 5.33
N GLY A 276 15.71 -10.73 4.09
CA GLY A 276 16.81 -11.53 3.53
C GLY A 276 16.37 -12.87 2.93
N GLN A 277 15.08 -13.20 3.00
CA GLN A 277 14.46 -14.42 2.47
C GLN A 277 12.99 -14.14 2.12
N GLY A 278 12.44 -14.87 1.15
CA GLY A 278 11.03 -14.76 0.78
C GLY A 278 10.14 -15.63 1.66
N LEU A 279 8.90 -15.18 1.81
CA LEU A 279 7.82 -15.92 2.47
C LEU A 279 7.62 -17.27 1.76
N ASP A 280 7.43 -18.32 2.55
CA ASP A 280 7.14 -19.69 2.10
C ASP A 280 8.05 -20.22 0.98
N GLY A 281 9.33 -19.85 1.06
CA GLY A 281 10.33 -20.26 0.09
C GLY A 281 10.23 -19.56 -1.26
N TYR A 282 9.61 -18.38 -1.34
CA TYR A 282 9.67 -17.54 -2.54
C TYR A 282 11.10 -17.02 -2.78
N GLN A 283 11.59 -17.18 -4.01
CA GLN A 283 13.01 -17.06 -4.34
C GLN A 283 13.39 -15.69 -4.90
N ALA A 284 12.48 -15.01 -5.59
CA ALA A 284 12.70 -13.66 -6.08
C ALA A 284 12.40 -12.65 -4.96
N LEU A 285 13.36 -11.79 -4.60
CA LEU A 285 13.22 -10.88 -3.46
C LEU A 285 12.95 -9.43 -3.88
N THR A 286 13.16 -9.11 -5.16
CA THR A 286 13.00 -7.78 -5.73
C THR A 286 12.11 -7.81 -6.98
N ARG A 287 11.49 -6.67 -7.32
CA ARG A 287 10.69 -6.54 -8.54
C ARG A 287 11.47 -6.92 -9.82
N GLU A 288 12.77 -6.62 -9.86
CA GLU A 288 13.65 -6.97 -10.99
C GLU A 288 13.86 -8.49 -11.12
N GLU A 289 14.16 -9.15 -9.99
CA GLU A 289 14.27 -10.61 -9.95
C GLU A 289 12.93 -11.27 -10.32
N MET A 290 11.80 -10.74 -9.81
CA MET A 290 10.47 -11.23 -10.15
C MET A 290 10.20 -11.11 -11.65
N GLN A 291 10.60 -10.03 -12.32
CA GLN A 291 10.38 -9.93 -13.77
C GLN A 291 11.12 -10.99 -14.59
N THR A 292 12.18 -11.58 -14.04
CA THR A 292 12.89 -12.68 -14.68
C THR A 292 12.37 -14.05 -14.27
N GLN A 293 12.00 -14.22 -13.00
CA GLN A 293 11.68 -15.52 -12.39
C GLN A 293 10.18 -15.81 -12.32
N ASP A 294 9.34 -14.78 -12.17
CA ASP A 294 7.88 -14.85 -12.09
C ASP A 294 7.21 -13.58 -12.66
N PRO A 295 7.34 -13.31 -13.97
CA PRO A 295 6.76 -12.13 -14.60
C PRO A 295 5.22 -12.12 -14.53
N GLN A 296 4.59 -13.30 -14.35
CA GLN A 296 3.15 -13.41 -14.24
C GLN A 296 2.64 -12.83 -12.92
N ALA A 297 3.33 -13.10 -11.81
CA ALA A 297 3.05 -12.44 -10.53
C ALA A 297 3.15 -10.92 -10.64
N VAL A 298 4.16 -10.41 -11.35
CA VAL A 298 4.33 -8.96 -11.55
C VAL A 298 3.18 -8.36 -12.37
N ASP A 299 2.72 -9.03 -13.44
CA ASP A 299 1.56 -8.58 -14.24
C ASP A 299 0.30 -8.49 -13.38
N TRP A 300 0.05 -9.49 -12.52
CA TRP A 300 -1.11 -9.48 -11.63
C TRP A 300 -1.02 -8.38 -10.58
N ILE A 301 0.10 -8.29 -9.87
CA ILE A 301 0.29 -7.32 -8.79
C ILE A 301 0.21 -5.89 -9.36
N SER A 302 0.98 -5.58 -10.40
CA SER A 302 0.98 -4.22 -11.00
C SER A 302 -0.28 -3.91 -11.80
N GLY A 303 -1.01 -4.94 -12.25
CA GLY A 303 -2.31 -4.83 -12.88
C GLY A 303 -3.46 -4.58 -11.90
N LEU A 304 -3.26 -4.80 -10.61
CA LEU A 304 -4.29 -4.67 -9.56
C LEU A 304 -3.98 -3.55 -8.54
N PHE A 305 -2.72 -3.43 -8.13
CA PHE A 305 -2.26 -2.56 -7.06
C PHE A 305 -1.20 -1.56 -7.51
N HIS A 306 -1.21 -0.38 -6.88
CA HIS A 306 -0.21 0.65 -7.14
C HIS A 306 1.19 0.18 -6.77
N GLY A 307 2.19 0.58 -7.56
CA GLY A 307 3.61 0.31 -7.24
C GLY A 307 4.17 1.13 -6.08
N TYR A 308 3.49 2.19 -5.66
CA TYR A 308 3.82 3.03 -4.51
C TYR A 308 2.64 3.09 -3.54
N LEU A 309 2.94 3.16 -2.24
CA LEU A 309 1.95 3.17 -1.18
C LEU A 309 1.06 4.42 -1.27
N GLN A 310 -0.25 4.22 -1.22
CA GLN A 310 -1.25 5.26 -1.50
C GLN A 310 -1.76 5.98 -0.24
N TYR A 311 -1.08 5.79 0.89
CA TYR A 311 -1.40 6.38 2.18
C TYR A 311 -0.23 7.22 2.72
N THR A 312 -0.50 8.08 3.70
CA THR A 312 0.54 8.78 4.47
C THR A 312 1.04 7.89 5.60
N ALA A 313 2.30 7.46 5.53
CA ALA A 313 2.93 6.68 6.60
C ALA A 313 3.29 7.58 7.78
N ASN A 314 3.01 7.11 9.00
CA ASN A 314 3.41 7.78 10.23
C ASN A 314 4.78 7.23 10.62
N ILE A 315 5.80 8.07 10.61
CA ILE A 315 7.18 7.70 10.94
C ILE A 315 7.40 7.89 12.43
N ASP A 316 7.54 6.81 13.19
CA ASP A 316 7.83 6.86 14.63
C ASP A 316 9.25 7.40 14.88
N SER A 317 9.34 8.64 15.35
CA SER A 317 10.60 9.31 15.62
C SER A 317 11.42 8.62 16.71
N ALA A 318 10.77 7.99 17.69
CA ALA A 318 11.45 7.34 18.81
C ALA A 318 12.17 6.06 18.35
N GLY A 319 11.51 5.27 17.49
CA GLY A 319 12.12 4.09 16.88
C GLY A 319 13.31 4.44 15.96
N VAL A 320 13.19 5.49 15.15
CA VAL A 320 14.29 5.96 14.27
C VAL A 320 15.50 6.41 15.10
N LYS A 321 15.26 7.11 16.21
CA LYS A 321 16.32 7.50 17.15
C LYS A 321 16.96 6.29 17.80
N LEU A 322 16.18 5.35 18.34
CA LEU A 322 16.70 4.13 18.95
C LEU A 322 17.54 3.32 17.96
N TYR A 323 17.06 3.16 16.73
CA TYR A 323 17.82 2.51 15.65
C TYR A 323 19.19 3.18 15.44
N THR A 324 19.20 4.50 15.37
CA THR A 324 20.42 5.29 15.14
C THR A 324 21.39 5.16 16.31
N GLU A 325 20.91 5.22 17.55
CA GLU A 325 21.74 5.04 18.74
C GLU A 325 22.41 3.65 18.79
N LYS A 326 21.76 2.62 18.23
CA LYS A 326 22.25 1.25 18.24
C LYS A 326 23.16 0.92 17.06
N THR A 327 22.88 1.48 15.89
CA THR A 327 23.60 1.13 14.66
C THR A 327 24.63 2.17 14.22
N ASN A 328 24.43 3.44 14.58
CA ASN A 328 25.29 4.55 14.17
C ASN A 328 25.33 5.66 15.24
N PRO A 329 25.81 5.36 16.46
CA PRO A 329 25.75 6.29 17.59
C PRO A 329 26.51 7.59 17.31
N GLY A 330 25.95 8.71 17.78
CA GLY A 330 26.52 10.04 17.60
C GLY A 330 26.21 10.69 16.24
N THR A 331 25.35 10.07 15.43
CA THR A 331 24.81 10.67 14.21
C THR A 331 23.37 11.14 14.39
N VAL A 332 22.89 11.99 13.47
CA VAL A 332 21.52 12.49 13.50
C VAL A 332 20.56 11.36 13.11
N PRO A 333 19.52 11.07 13.92
CA PRO A 333 18.49 10.11 13.56
C PRO A 333 17.90 10.40 12.18
N THR A 334 17.91 9.41 11.29
CA THR A 334 17.51 9.61 9.90
C THR A 334 16.65 8.44 9.41
N PHE A 335 15.46 8.76 8.90
CA PHE A 335 14.62 7.83 8.14
C PHE A 335 14.84 8.04 6.64
N ARG A 336 15.07 6.97 5.89
CA ARG A 336 15.29 7.01 4.44
C ARG A 336 14.15 6.33 3.70
N MET A 337 13.67 6.96 2.64
CA MET A 337 12.72 6.39 1.68
C MET A 337 13.43 5.87 0.43
N SER A 338 14.74 5.65 0.47
CA SER A 338 15.48 5.07 -0.66
C SER A 338 16.72 4.32 -0.16
N PRO A 339 17.13 3.22 -0.82
CA PRO A 339 18.37 2.54 -0.48
C PRO A 339 19.57 3.45 -0.65
N ASN A 340 20.42 3.49 0.37
CA ASN A 340 21.64 4.29 0.35
C ASN A 340 22.65 3.71 -0.65
N LYS A 341 22.74 4.30 -1.85
CA LYS A 341 23.61 3.80 -2.94
C LYS A 341 25.11 3.99 -2.66
N ASP A 342 25.46 4.96 -1.81
CA ASP A 342 26.86 5.35 -1.56
C ASP A 342 27.43 4.79 -0.25
N ARG A 343 26.60 4.09 0.54
CA ARG A 343 26.99 3.51 1.83
C ARG A 343 26.34 2.13 2.03
N LEU A 344 26.41 1.62 3.27
CA LEU A 344 25.67 0.43 3.67
C LEU A 344 24.17 0.70 3.49
N VAL A 345 23.50 -0.19 2.75
CA VAL A 345 22.05 -0.16 2.59
C VAL A 345 21.40 -0.65 3.88
N GLU A 346 20.62 0.21 4.53
CA GLU A 346 19.81 -0.16 5.67
C GLU A 346 18.64 -1.04 5.20
N ALA A 347 18.48 -2.25 5.74
CA ALA A 347 17.53 -3.25 5.22
C ALA A 347 16.07 -2.74 5.14
N TYR A 348 15.65 -1.88 6.07
CA TYR A 348 14.30 -1.30 6.04
C TYR A 348 14.03 -0.46 4.77
N THR A 349 15.07 0.03 4.09
CA THR A 349 14.93 0.84 2.87
C THR A 349 14.38 0.06 1.69
N TYR A 350 14.47 -1.28 1.71
CA TYR A 350 13.79 -2.10 0.70
C TYR A 350 12.26 -2.00 0.79
N LYS A 351 11.72 -1.72 1.98
CA LYS A 351 10.28 -1.48 2.22
C LYS A 351 9.92 -0.01 2.02
N SER A 352 10.66 0.90 2.66
CA SER A 352 10.32 2.34 2.65
C SER A 352 10.49 3.01 1.29
N GLN A 353 11.20 2.39 0.34
CA GLN A 353 11.34 2.92 -1.02
C GLN A 353 10.04 3.09 -1.79
N TRP A 354 8.98 2.41 -1.35
CA TRP A 354 7.66 2.51 -1.96
C TRP A 354 6.78 3.59 -1.32
N LEU A 355 7.28 4.32 -0.32
CA LEU A 355 6.59 5.46 0.27
C LEU A 355 6.73 6.70 -0.61
N THR A 356 5.67 7.50 -0.68
CA THR A 356 5.70 8.85 -1.29
C THR A 356 5.10 9.92 -0.38
N LYS A 357 4.47 9.51 0.74
CA LYS A 357 3.80 10.40 1.68
C LYS A 357 4.16 9.98 3.09
N VAL A 358 4.78 10.87 3.84
CA VAL A 358 5.24 10.58 5.21
C VAL A 358 4.94 11.74 6.15
N LYS A 359 4.59 11.39 7.39
CA LYS A 359 4.40 12.32 8.49
C LYS A 359 5.23 11.84 9.67
N ILE A 360 6.03 12.72 10.27
CA ILE A 360 6.76 12.39 11.49
C ILE A 360 5.78 12.40 12.66
N VAL A 361 5.77 11.34 13.46
CA VAL A 361 5.02 11.25 14.72
C VAL A 361 5.98 11.00 15.88
N GLY A 362 5.57 11.37 17.10
CA GLY A 362 6.44 11.34 18.28
C GLY A 362 7.11 12.68 18.56
N ASP A 363 7.98 12.71 19.56
CA ASP A 363 8.57 13.92 20.14
C ASP A 363 10.11 13.96 20.03
N ASP A 364 10.69 13.30 19.02
CA ASP A 364 12.11 13.40 18.70
C ASP A 364 12.31 14.12 17.36
N ALA A 365 13.37 14.93 17.29
CA ALA A 365 13.84 15.53 16.04
C ALA A 365 14.53 14.46 15.19
N ILE A 366 14.09 14.30 13.94
CA ILE A 366 14.71 13.37 12.99
C ILE A 366 14.90 14.02 11.63
N ASN A 367 15.78 13.45 10.82
CA ASN A 367 15.86 13.74 9.41
C ASN A 367 15.00 12.76 8.62
N VAL A 368 14.39 13.24 7.54
CA VAL A 368 13.72 12.39 6.55
C VAL A 368 14.34 12.66 5.19
N ILE A 369 14.76 11.60 4.51
CA ILE A 369 15.31 11.65 3.16
C ILE A 369 14.37 10.91 2.21
N GLY A 370 13.87 11.63 1.21
CA GLY A 370 12.93 11.15 0.20
C GLY A 370 13.53 10.17 -0.81
N ASN A 371 12.75 9.90 -1.85
CA ASN A 371 13.18 9.13 -3.02
C ASN A 371 13.15 10.02 -4.27
N ASP A 372 13.21 9.40 -5.45
CA ASP A 372 13.18 10.10 -6.73
C ASP A 372 11.76 10.40 -7.26
N GLN A 373 10.72 10.17 -6.46
CA GLN A 373 9.33 10.44 -6.78
C GLN A 373 8.87 11.82 -6.28
N ASP A 374 7.64 12.21 -6.62
CA ASP A 374 6.97 13.36 -6.04
C ASP A 374 6.56 13.04 -4.60
N ASN A 375 7.31 13.55 -3.62
CA ASN A 375 7.08 13.24 -2.21
C ASN A 375 6.26 14.31 -1.49
N THR A 376 5.50 13.86 -0.49
CA THR A 376 4.79 14.71 0.47
C THR A 376 5.31 14.44 1.87
N PHE A 377 5.66 15.49 2.60
CA PHE A 377 6.22 15.42 3.95
C PHE A 377 5.42 16.26 4.93
N GLU A 378 5.31 15.82 6.16
CA GLU A 378 4.79 16.61 7.29
C GLU A 378 5.69 16.37 8.51
N GLY A 379 6.18 17.45 9.13
CA GLY A 379 7.01 17.38 10.34
C GLY A 379 6.20 17.17 11.63
N ASN A 380 6.91 16.99 12.74
CA ASN A 380 6.32 17.01 14.09
C ASN A 380 6.57 18.36 14.79
N SER A 381 6.40 18.40 16.12
CA SER A 381 6.64 19.60 16.93
C SER A 381 8.12 19.85 17.28
N LYS A 382 9.06 19.12 16.66
CA LYS A 382 10.51 19.31 16.82
C LYS A 382 11.13 19.87 15.56
N ASP A 383 12.38 20.29 15.67
CA ASP A 383 13.15 20.86 14.54
C ASP A 383 13.69 19.72 13.67
N ASN A 384 13.01 19.45 12.55
CA ASN A 384 13.37 18.38 11.63
C ASN A 384 14.15 18.91 10.43
N SER A 385 14.87 18.02 9.75
CA SER A 385 15.41 18.32 8.42
C SER A 385 14.82 17.38 7.38
N ILE A 386 14.21 17.96 6.35
CA ILE A 386 13.50 17.22 5.30
C ILE A 386 14.26 17.40 3.98
N TYR A 387 14.66 16.28 3.38
CA TYR A 387 15.38 16.23 2.11
C TYR A 387 14.46 15.59 1.07
N GLY A 388 13.95 16.40 0.13
CA GLY A 388 13.04 15.93 -0.91
C GLY A 388 13.69 14.99 -1.93
N GLU A 389 15.00 15.15 -2.18
CA GLU A 389 15.76 14.45 -3.22
C GLU A 389 15.22 14.73 -4.64
N GLY A 390 14.71 13.72 -5.36
CA GLY A 390 14.18 13.89 -6.72
C GLY A 390 12.72 14.35 -6.73
N GLY A 391 12.14 14.46 -7.93
CA GLY A 391 10.72 14.79 -8.11
C GLY A 391 10.32 16.23 -7.77
N VAL A 392 9.01 16.46 -7.68
CA VAL A 392 8.37 17.71 -7.25
C VAL A 392 7.78 17.50 -5.85
N ASN A 393 8.48 18.00 -4.85
CA ASN A 393 8.21 17.72 -3.46
C ASN A 393 7.35 18.79 -2.79
N THR A 394 6.47 18.35 -1.91
CA THR A 394 5.55 19.21 -1.14
C THR A 394 5.74 18.98 0.36
N TYR A 395 5.93 20.05 1.12
CA TYR A 395 5.90 20.01 2.58
C TYR A 395 4.56 20.55 3.08
N ILE A 396 3.82 19.76 3.87
CA ILE A 396 2.51 20.11 4.41
C ILE A 396 2.68 20.81 5.76
N VAL A 397 1.93 21.90 5.92
CA VAL A 397 1.86 22.68 7.15
C VAL A 397 0.40 22.80 7.58
N PRO A 398 0.02 22.33 8.78
CA PRO A 398 -1.37 22.38 9.27
C PRO A 398 -1.78 23.78 9.80
N HIS A 399 -1.21 24.84 9.23
CA HIS A 399 -1.45 26.24 9.59
C HIS A 399 -1.72 27.09 8.35
N LYS A 400 -2.18 28.32 8.55
CA LYS A 400 -2.24 29.31 7.46
C LYS A 400 -0.87 29.94 7.26
N LEU A 401 -0.54 30.34 6.04
CA LEU A 401 0.76 30.99 5.76
C LEU A 401 1.01 32.22 6.65
N ALA A 402 -0.04 33.01 6.92
CA ALA A 402 0.07 34.23 7.74
C ALA A 402 0.40 33.96 9.23
N GLU A 403 0.27 32.72 9.69
CA GLU A 403 0.61 32.30 11.06
C GLU A 403 2.07 31.85 11.17
N CYS A 404 2.75 31.69 10.03
CA CYS A 404 4.05 31.07 9.94
C CYS A 404 5.15 32.06 9.53
N ILE A 405 6.38 31.71 9.90
CA ILE A 405 7.59 32.36 9.43
C ILE A 405 8.22 31.42 8.39
N VAL A 406 8.40 31.92 7.17
CA VAL A 406 9.09 31.21 6.08
C VAL A 406 10.30 32.03 5.66
N ILE A 407 11.50 31.45 5.78
CA ILE A 407 12.75 32.11 5.44
C ILE A 407 13.43 31.35 4.31
N LYS A 408 13.64 32.00 3.17
CA LYS A 408 14.45 31.48 2.07
C LYS A 408 15.89 31.96 2.23
N ALA A 409 16.80 31.03 2.47
CA ALA A 409 18.25 31.24 2.43
C ALA A 409 18.88 30.22 1.48
N LYS A 410 19.93 29.51 1.91
CA LYS A 410 20.48 28.37 1.15
C LYS A 410 19.45 27.24 1.02
N ASN A 411 18.68 27.03 2.08
CA ASN A 411 17.54 26.14 2.21
C ASN A 411 16.31 26.96 2.66
N VAL A 412 15.18 26.30 2.88
CA VAL A 412 13.97 26.97 3.37
C VAL A 412 13.72 26.56 4.80
N SER A 413 13.55 27.53 5.68
CA SER A 413 13.15 27.30 7.06
C SER A 413 11.67 27.64 7.19
N VAL A 414 10.89 26.78 7.85
CA VAL A 414 9.47 27.01 8.15
C VAL A 414 9.20 26.79 9.64
N GLU A 415 8.60 27.78 10.28
CA GLU A 415 8.19 27.74 11.69
C GLU A 415 6.75 28.23 11.81
N CYS A 416 5.90 27.47 12.49
CA CYS A 416 4.49 27.77 12.72
C CYS A 416 4.12 27.48 14.19
N PRO A 417 2.94 27.92 14.67
CA PRO A 417 2.50 27.61 16.03
C PRO A 417 2.48 26.10 16.28
N SER A 418 3.05 25.63 17.39
CA SER A 418 3.07 24.21 17.76
C SER A 418 3.83 23.28 16.80
N THR A 419 4.55 23.81 15.82
CA THR A 419 5.57 23.08 15.05
C THR A 419 6.97 23.42 15.57
N GLY A 420 7.99 22.64 15.18
CA GLY A 420 9.37 23.10 15.29
C GLY A 420 9.74 24.05 14.15
N THR A 421 11.02 24.43 14.11
CA THR A 421 11.65 25.12 12.97
C THR A 421 12.22 24.07 12.02
N ASP A 422 11.45 23.71 10.99
CA ASP A 422 11.86 22.67 10.04
C ASP A 422 12.69 23.25 8.90
N GLU A 423 13.79 22.56 8.58
CA GLU A 423 14.70 22.92 7.50
C GLU A 423 14.45 22.03 6.28
N LEU A 424 14.09 22.66 5.16
CA LEU A 424 13.61 22.01 3.94
C LEU A 424 14.64 22.13 2.81
N TYR A 425 15.02 20.99 2.26
CA TYR A 425 15.94 20.82 1.14
C TYR A 425 15.23 20.15 -0.03
N ASP A 426 15.44 20.65 -1.25
CA ASP A 426 14.83 20.12 -2.47
C ASP A 426 13.29 20.05 -2.44
N ILE A 427 12.66 21.00 -1.74
CA ILE A 427 11.22 21.20 -1.68
C ILE A 427 10.79 22.33 -2.62
N GLN A 428 9.86 22.03 -3.52
CA GLN A 428 9.33 23.00 -4.48
C GLN A 428 8.07 23.70 -3.96
N ASN A 429 7.26 23.02 -3.15
CA ASN A 429 5.99 23.54 -2.64
C ASN A 429 5.88 23.42 -1.12
N ILE A 430 5.31 24.45 -0.47
CA ILE A 430 4.81 24.34 0.91
C ILE A 430 3.29 24.49 0.85
N GLN A 431 2.56 23.48 1.28
CA GLN A 431 1.10 23.48 1.32
C GLN A 431 0.62 23.87 2.72
N PHE A 432 0.07 25.08 2.83
CA PHE A 432 -0.65 25.57 4.00
C PHE A 432 -2.14 25.23 3.87
N THR A 433 -2.88 25.40 4.97
CA THR A 433 -4.34 25.17 4.99
C THR A 433 -5.14 26.12 4.10
N ASP A 434 -4.59 27.30 3.77
CA ASP A 434 -5.25 28.34 2.98
C ASP A 434 -4.67 28.53 1.57
N GLN A 435 -3.44 28.09 1.31
CA GLN A 435 -2.77 28.23 0.01
C GLN A 435 -1.54 27.33 -0.12
N THR A 436 -1.05 27.17 -1.35
CA THR A 436 0.24 26.55 -1.64
C THR A 436 1.25 27.62 -2.05
N LEU A 437 2.39 27.66 -1.37
CA LEU A 437 3.52 28.52 -1.68
C LEU A 437 4.50 27.78 -2.59
N ASP A 438 4.76 28.33 -3.77
CA ASP A 438 5.84 27.88 -4.65
C ASP A 438 7.16 28.49 -4.18
N VAL A 439 7.99 27.64 -3.58
CA VAL A 439 9.25 27.99 -2.93
C VAL A 439 10.31 28.41 -3.95
N THR A 440 10.17 28.02 -5.21
CA THR A 440 11.13 28.35 -6.28
C THR A 440 11.03 29.82 -6.72
N LYS A 441 9.98 30.52 -6.28
CA LYS A 441 9.71 31.93 -6.59
C LYS A 441 10.05 32.90 -5.46
N LEU A 442 10.55 32.40 -4.32
CA LEU A 442 10.90 33.21 -3.14
C LEU A 442 12.22 33.96 -3.28
#